data_AF-A0A6V8KFG8-F1
#
_entry.id   AF-A0A6V8KFG8-F1
#
_cell.length_a   1.000
_cell.length_b   1.000
_cell.length_c   1.000
_cell.angle_alpha   90.00
_cell.angle_beta   90.00
_cell.angle_gamma   90.00
#
_symmetry.space_group_name_H-M   'P 1'
#
loop_
_entity.id
_entity.type
_entity.pdbx_description
1 polymer ?
#
loop_
_entity_poly.entity_id
_entity_poly.type
_entity_poly.pdbx_seq_one_letter_code
_entity_poly.pdbx_strand_id
1 'polypeptide(L)'
;MPERTTEYEYDADGKLVRSREWVESAWDERQQALMLAYAEWEAARCPVCGGDPAECQDPLADKDNPRGKWVYWPKLPKVCHVGTAARLYNQKPDDKRALIPQVVKQRRGEPAPRLDW
;
A
#
# COMPACT_ATOMS: atom_id res chain seq x y z
N MET A 1 20.81 17.02 -18.11
CA MET A 1 19.54 17.68 -17.78
C MET A 1 18.49 17.06 -18.67
N PRO A 2 17.30 16.69 -18.15
CA PRO A 2 16.24 16.16 -18.99
C PRO A 2 15.86 17.17 -20.07
N GLU A 3 15.74 16.71 -21.32
CA GLU A 3 15.34 17.54 -22.43
C GLU A 3 13.84 17.84 -22.35
N ARG A 4 13.44 19.09 -22.65
CA ARG A 4 12.04 19.49 -22.74
C ARG A 4 11.72 19.73 -24.21
N THR A 5 10.73 19.02 -24.72
CA THR A 5 10.28 19.12 -26.10
C THR A 5 8.82 19.58 -26.12
N THR A 6 8.53 20.59 -26.95
CA THR A 6 7.17 21.05 -27.20
C THR A 6 6.83 20.81 -28.67
N GLU A 7 5.85 19.94 -28.89
CA GLU A 7 5.27 19.67 -30.20
C GLU A 7 4.05 20.56 -30.41
N TYR A 8 3.98 21.23 -31.56
CA TYR A 8 2.89 22.10 -31.93
C TYR A 8 2.18 21.53 -33.16
N GLU A 9 0.85 21.45 -33.10
CA GLU A 9 -0.04 21.05 -34.19
C GLU A 9 -0.82 22.28 -34.66
N TYR A 10 -0.75 22.56 -35.96
CA TYR A 10 -1.43 23.69 -36.59
C TYR A 10 -2.48 23.18 -37.59
N ASP A 11 -3.60 23.89 -37.72
CA ASP A 11 -4.59 23.61 -38.77
C ASP A 11 -4.16 24.13 -40.15
N ALA A 12 -5.01 23.88 -41.16
CA ALA A 12 -4.78 24.32 -42.53
C ALA A 12 -4.74 25.84 -42.70
N ASP A 13 -5.32 26.60 -41.76
CA ASP A 13 -5.31 28.07 -41.73
C ASP A 13 -4.10 28.62 -40.96
N GLY A 14 -3.21 27.74 -40.48
CA GLY A 14 -2.01 28.09 -39.72
C GLY A 14 -2.27 28.46 -38.26
N LYS A 15 -3.47 28.18 -37.72
CA LYS A 15 -3.75 28.38 -36.29
C LYS A 15 -3.29 27.19 -35.48
N LEU A 16 -2.70 27.46 -34.33
CA LEU A 16 -2.33 26.43 -33.38
C LEU A 16 -3.58 25.75 -32.83
N VAL A 17 -3.73 24.44 -33.05
CA VAL A 17 -4.87 23.65 -32.56
C VAL A 17 -4.50 22.76 -31.38
N ARG A 18 -3.21 22.45 -31.21
CA ARG A 18 -2.74 21.65 -30.07
C ARG A 18 -1.27 21.94 -29.77
N SER A 19 -0.92 21.96 -28.49
CA SER A 19 0.46 21.81 -28.05
C SER A 19 0.58 20.60 -27.13
N ARG A 20 1.67 19.85 -27.27
CA ARG A 20 2.04 18.75 -26.37
C ARG A 20 3.44 19.04 -25.86
N GLU A 21 3.56 19.21 -24.55
CA GLU A 21 4.86 19.28 -23.89
C GLU A 21 5.17 17.92 -23.28
N TRP A 22 6.37 17.42 -23.53
CA TRP A 22 6.91 16.29 -22.81
C TRP A 22 8.34 16.59 -22.38
N VAL A 23 8.69 16.04 -21.22
CA VAL A 23 10.02 16.18 -20.63
C VAL A 23 10.59 14.78 -20.57
N GLU A 24 11.77 14.60 -21.15
CA GLU A 24 12.49 13.34 -21.04
C GLU A 24 12.72 13.02 -19.56
N SER A 25 12.63 11.73 -19.20
CA SER A 25 12.92 11.32 -17.84
C SER A 25 14.37 11.65 -17.51
N ALA A 26 14.62 12.25 -16.34
CA ALA A 26 15.97 12.39 -15.82
C ALA A 26 16.59 11.04 -15.43
N TRP A 27 15.79 9.97 -15.43
CA TRP A 27 16.22 8.63 -15.06
C TRP A 27 16.48 7.79 -16.30
N ASP A 28 17.63 7.13 -16.33
CA ASP A 28 17.91 6.12 -17.35
C ASP A 28 17.00 4.88 -17.19
N GLU A 29 16.97 4.01 -18.20
CA GLU A 29 16.13 2.81 -18.21
C GLU A 29 16.37 1.91 -16.99
N ARG A 30 17.63 1.81 -16.53
CA ARG A 30 17.98 0.98 -15.38
C ARG A 30 17.44 1.59 -14.10
N GLN A 31 17.54 2.91 -13.92
CA GLN A 31 16.99 3.64 -12.78
C GLN A 31 15.47 3.53 -12.74
N GLN A 32 14.80 3.66 -13.90
CA GLN A 32 13.36 3.45 -14.02
C GLN A 32 12.97 2.01 -13.64
N ALA A 33 13.70 1.01 -14.16
CA ALA A 33 13.46 -0.40 -13.82
C ALA A 33 13.66 -0.68 -12.33
N LEU A 34 14.67 -0.08 -11.69
CA LEU A 34 14.89 -0.19 -10.25
C LEU A 34 13.75 0.42 -9.45
N MET A 35 13.22 1.56 -9.87
CA MET A 35 12.10 2.23 -9.19
C MET A 35 10.79 1.47 -9.35
N LEU A 36 10.56 0.84 -10.51
CA LEU A 36 9.45 -0.09 -10.71
C LEU A 36 9.58 -1.33 -9.82
N ALA A 37 10.76 -1.96 -9.79
CA ALA A 37 11.01 -3.10 -8.92
C ALA A 37 10.87 -2.75 -7.43
N TYR A 38 11.28 -1.54 -7.04
CA TYR A 38 11.09 -1.03 -5.68
C TYR A 38 9.60 -0.84 -5.36
N ALA A 39 8.81 -0.28 -6.28
CA ALA A 39 7.37 -0.13 -6.11
C ALA A 39 6.65 -1.48 -6.00
N GLU A 40 7.04 -2.47 -6.82
CA GLU A 40 6.53 -3.85 -6.71
C GLU A 40 6.90 -4.48 -5.37
N TRP A 41 8.14 -4.30 -4.92
CA TRP A 41 8.58 -4.76 -3.61
C TRP A 41 7.76 -4.12 -2.49
N GLU A 42 7.57 -2.78 -2.49
CA GLU A 42 6.77 -2.08 -1.48
C GLU A 42 5.31 -2.53 -1.48
N ALA A 43 4.71 -2.75 -2.66
CA ALA A 43 3.35 -3.24 -2.80
C ALA A 43 3.17 -4.66 -2.22
N ALA A 44 4.23 -5.48 -2.25
CA ALA A 44 4.24 -6.81 -1.65
C ALA A 44 4.44 -6.78 -0.12
N ARG A 45 4.81 -5.65 0.48
CA ARG A 45 4.99 -5.52 1.93
C ARG A 45 3.65 -5.28 2.64
N CYS A 46 3.61 -5.66 3.91
CA CYS A 46 2.48 -5.33 4.77
C CYS A 46 2.33 -3.80 4.85
N PRO A 47 1.18 -3.23 4.45
CA PRO A 47 1.03 -1.79 4.29
C PRO A 47 0.82 -1.06 5.63
N VAL A 48 1.24 -1.70 6.72
CA VAL A 48 1.13 -1.21 8.10
C VAL A 48 2.47 -1.21 8.81
N CYS A 49 3.26 -2.27 8.70
CA CYS A 49 4.59 -2.35 9.30
C CYS A 49 5.74 -2.41 8.30
N GLY A 50 5.46 -2.50 7.00
CA GLY A 50 6.50 -2.75 5.99
C GLY A 50 7.16 -4.13 6.12
N GLY A 51 6.60 -5.04 6.92
CA GLY A 51 7.05 -6.41 7.11
C GLY A 51 6.59 -7.36 6.01
N ASP A 52 7.14 -8.58 5.97
CA ASP A 52 6.64 -9.61 5.07
C ASP A 52 5.24 -10.04 5.53
N PRO A 53 4.19 -9.95 4.68
CA PRO A 53 2.87 -10.42 5.05
C PRO A 53 2.83 -11.88 5.50
N ALA A 54 3.67 -12.75 4.92
CA ALA A 54 3.74 -14.16 5.30
C ALA A 54 4.19 -14.36 6.75
N GLU A 55 5.00 -13.44 7.28
CA GLU A 55 5.47 -13.48 8.66
C GLU A 55 4.55 -12.68 9.60
N CYS A 56 4.25 -11.43 9.24
CA CYS A 56 3.53 -10.52 10.14
C CYS A 56 2.02 -10.74 10.21
N GLN A 57 1.47 -11.58 9.31
CA GLN A 57 0.09 -12.04 9.33
C GLN A 57 0.02 -13.58 9.41
N ASP A 58 1.11 -14.24 9.83
CA ASP A 58 1.13 -15.69 10.02
C ASP A 58 0.09 -16.09 11.08
N PRO A 59 -0.86 -16.98 10.76
CA PRO A 59 -1.78 -17.53 11.75
C PRO A 59 -1.13 -18.21 12.95
N LEU A 60 0.08 -18.76 12.79
CA LEU A 60 0.84 -19.36 13.88
C LEU A 60 1.39 -18.30 14.85
N ALA A 61 1.57 -17.07 14.37
CA ALA A 61 1.93 -15.92 15.20
C ALA A 61 0.70 -15.25 15.85
N ASP A 62 -0.51 -15.56 15.38
CA ASP A 62 -1.77 -15.11 15.99
C ASP A 62 -2.33 -16.16 16.96
N LYS A 63 -2.08 -15.94 18.26
CA LYS A 63 -2.58 -16.78 19.36
C LYS A 63 -4.11 -16.99 19.33
N ASP A 64 -4.85 -16.06 18.74
CA ASP A 64 -6.32 -16.07 18.68
C ASP A 64 -6.85 -16.70 17.37
N ASN A 65 -5.96 -17.05 16.42
CA ASN A 65 -6.27 -17.71 15.16
C ASN A 65 -5.25 -18.83 14.79
N PRO A 66 -4.91 -19.76 15.69
CA PRO A 66 -3.81 -20.73 15.51
C PRO A 66 -4.02 -21.73 14.36
N ARG A 67 -5.20 -21.72 13.73
CA ARG A 67 -5.56 -22.60 12.60
C ARG A 67 -5.74 -21.83 11.28
N GLY A 68 -5.47 -20.52 11.24
CA GLY A 68 -5.58 -19.69 10.04
C GLY A 68 -6.95 -19.69 9.38
N LYS A 69 -8.01 -19.90 10.18
CA LYS A 69 -9.38 -20.02 9.68
C LYS A 69 -9.92 -18.67 9.21
N TRP A 70 -9.43 -17.60 9.83
CA TRP A 70 -9.88 -16.24 9.60
C TRP A 70 -8.79 -15.43 8.90
N VAL A 71 -9.21 -14.64 7.92
CA VAL A 71 -8.44 -13.55 7.33
C VAL A 71 -9.02 -12.26 7.88
N TYR A 72 -8.17 -11.44 8.49
CA TYR A 72 -8.58 -10.19 9.11
C TYR A 72 -8.32 -9.04 8.14
N TRP A 73 -9.39 -8.47 7.59
CA TRP A 73 -9.28 -7.28 6.77
C TRP A 73 -9.33 -6.03 7.65
N PRO A 74 -8.31 -5.16 7.60
CA PRO A 74 -8.33 -3.93 8.36
C PRO A 74 -9.35 -2.96 7.72
N LYS A 75 -10.40 -2.61 8.47
CA LYS A 75 -11.18 -1.39 8.21
C LYS A 75 -10.32 -0.24 8.72
N LEU A 76 -9.71 0.55 7.85
CA LEU A 76 -8.65 1.51 8.24
C LEU A 76 -9.12 2.51 9.35
N PRO A 77 -8.16 3.04 10.17
CA PRO A 77 -6.72 2.91 9.98
C PRO A 77 -6.08 1.72 10.73
N LYS A 78 -5.58 0.79 9.90
CA LYS A 78 -4.55 -0.25 10.10
C LYS A 78 -3.78 -0.21 11.42
N VAL A 79 -3.91 -1.26 12.23
CA VAL A 79 -2.93 -1.57 13.28
C VAL A 79 -2.26 -2.90 12.94
N CYS A 80 -0.96 -2.87 12.66
CA CYS A 80 -0.15 -4.08 12.43
C CYS A 80 -0.08 -4.86 13.74
N HIS A 81 0.07 -6.18 13.74
CA HIS A 81 0.44 -6.89 14.97
C HIS A 81 1.72 -6.34 15.62
N VAL A 82 2.74 -5.96 14.83
CA VAL A 82 3.96 -5.28 15.30
C VAL A 82 3.66 -3.87 15.84
N GLY A 83 2.91 -3.06 15.11
CA GLY A 83 2.52 -1.71 15.56
C GLY A 83 1.59 -1.73 16.80
N THR A 84 0.76 -2.76 16.90
CA THR A 84 -0.10 -3.05 18.06
C THR A 84 0.77 -3.49 19.23
N ALA A 85 1.70 -4.41 19.04
CA ALA A 85 2.62 -4.87 20.08
C ALA A 85 3.53 -3.74 20.59
N ALA A 86 4.11 -2.93 19.69
CA ALA A 86 4.92 -1.77 20.06
C ALA A 86 4.10 -0.71 20.80
N ARG A 87 2.84 -0.52 20.43
CA ARG A 87 1.94 0.43 21.10
C ARG A 87 1.42 -0.09 22.43
N LEU A 88 1.13 -1.39 22.56
CA LEU A 88 0.77 -2.07 23.81
C LEU A 88 1.95 -2.03 24.80
N TYR A 89 3.17 -2.24 24.33
CA TYR A 89 4.38 -2.11 25.14
C TYR A 89 4.53 -0.70 25.73
N ASN A 90 4.14 0.32 24.96
CA ASN A 90 4.18 1.72 25.40
C ASN A 90 2.90 2.17 26.13
N GLN A 91 1.91 1.30 26.35
CA GLN A 91 0.63 1.68 26.95
C GLN A 91 0.74 1.68 28.49
N LYS A 92 0.21 2.73 29.13
CA LYS A 92 0.16 2.80 30.60
C LYS A 92 -0.77 1.71 31.14
N PRO A 93 -0.43 1.04 32.27
CA PRO A 93 -1.19 -0.10 32.80
C PRO A 93 -2.67 0.20 33.08
N ASP A 94 -3.01 1.47 33.27
CA ASP A 94 -4.34 1.92 33.70
C ASP A 94 -5.24 2.34 32.52
N ASP A 95 -4.71 2.33 31.29
CA ASP A 95 -5.43 2.75 30.09
C ASP A 95 -6.36 1.64 29.59
N LYS A 96 -7.61 1.67 30.06
CA LYS A 96 -8.66 0.68 29.74
C LYS A 96 -9.25 0.82 28.34
N ARG A 97 -8.68 1.64 27.45
CA ARG A 97 -9.08 1.71 26.04
C ARG A 97 -8.56 0.48 25.32
N ALA A 98 -9.24 -0.65 25.52
CA ALA A 98 -9.09 -1.81 24.64
C ALA A 98 -9.49 -1.36 23.23
N LEU A 99 -8.48 -1.14 22.38
CA LEU A 99 -8.71 -1.02 20.95
C LEU A 99 -9.22 -2.37 20.50
N ILE A 100 -10.52 -2.48 20.28
CA ILE A 100 -11.05 -3.52 19.42
C ILE A 100 -10.77 -3.00 18.02
N PRO A 101 -9.74 -3.49 17.29
CA PRO A 101 -9.58 -3.11 15.91
C PRO A 101 -10.87 -3.48 15.18
N GLN A 102 -11.45 -2.53 14.43
CA GLN A 102 -12.57 -2.84 13.55
C GLN A 102 -12.03 -3.67 12.40
N VAL A 103 -11.98 -4.99 12.62
CA VAL A 103 -11.62 -5.97 11.61
C VAL A 103 -12.89 -6.59 11.04
N VAL A 104 -12.94 -6.71 9.73
CA VAL A 104 -13.90 -7.61 9.11
C VAL A 104 -13.29 -9.00 9.16
N LYS A 105 -13.88 -9.89 9.96
CA LYS A 105 -13.50 -11.30 9.98
C LYS A 105 -14.08 -11.95 8.73
N GLN A 106 -13.21 -12.53 7.92
CA GLN A 106 -13.61 -13.27 6.74
C GLN A 106 -13.09 -14.70 6.80
N ARG A 107 -13.87 -15.67 6.30
CA ARG A 107 -13.40 -17.04 6.21
C ARG A 107 -12.44 -17.19 5.03
N ARG A 108 -11.33 -17.88 5.24
CA ARG A 108 -10.35 -18.11 4.18
C ARG A 108 -11.01 -18.83 2.98
N GLY A 109 -10.90 -18.23 1.79
CA GLY A 109 -11.53 -18.72 0.55
C GLY A 109 -12.77 -17.93 0.09
N GLU A 110 -13.27 -16.99 0.89
CA GLU A 110 -14.36 -16.09 0.51
C GLU A 110 -13.83 -14.84 -0.25
N PRO A 111 -14.64 -14.26 -1.16
CA PRO A 111 -14.24 -13.09 -1.94
C PRO A 111 -14.08 -11.85 -1.06
N ALA A 112 -13.00 -11.07 -1.24
CA ALA A 112 -12.67 -9.93 -0.38
C ALA A 112 -13.88 -9.00 -0.14
N PRO A 113 -14.11 -8.56 1.11
CA PRO A 113 -15.28 -7.75 1.44
C PRO A 113 -15.21 -6.41 0.71
N ARG A 114 -16.35 -5.95 0.18
CA ARG A 114 -16.47 -4.60 -0.35
C ARG A 114 -16.39 -3.63 0.82
N LEU A 115 -15.30 -2.87 0.88
CA LEU A 115 -15.13 -1.82 1.88
C LEU A 115 -15.73 -0.55 1.29
N ASP A 116 -16.93 -0.19 1.74
CA ASP A 116 -17.53 1.11 1.44
C ASP A 116 -16.81 2.15 2.31
N TRP A 117 -16.21 3.15 1.65
CA TRP A 117 -15.45 4.24 2.26
C TRP A 117 -16.33 5.45 2.52
#